data_AF-A0A520EN04-F1
#
_entry.id   AF-A0A520EN04-F1
#
_cell.length_a   1.000
_cell.length_b   1.000
_cell.length_c   1.000
_cell.angle_alpha   90.00
_cell.angle_beta   90.00
_cell.angle_gamma   90.00
#
_symmetry.space_group_name_H-M   'P 1'
#
loop_
_entity.id
_entity.type
_entity.pdbx_description
1 polymer ?
#
loop_
_entity_poly.entity_id
_entity_poly.type
_entity_poly.pdbx_seq_one_letter_code
_entity_poly.pdbx_strand_id
1 'polypeptide(L)' 'MARRAQPRPASAVRPFKMLRPPLKVWIDLNVLYPLPPHHASKFNPEGFDVRRVVPGDLVEWSIT' A
#
# COMPACT_ATOMS: atom_id res chain seq x y z
N MET A 1 19.13 47.46 11.16
CA MET A 1 19.49 46.17 10.53
C MET A 1 18.66 45.06 11.18
N ALA A 2 17.49 44.73 10.65
CA ALA A 2 16.64 43.67 11.22
C ALA A 2 16.95 42.33 10.55
N ARG A 3 17.33 41.32 11.34
CA ARG A 3 17.54 39.95 10.86
C ARG A 3 16.19 39.36 10.46
N ARG A 4 16.01 39.10 9.17
CA ARG A 4 14.86 38.36 8.63
C ARG A 4 14.91 36.95 9.20
N ALA A 5 13.89 36.56 9.98
CA ALA A 5 13.75 35.19 10.43
C ALA A 5 13.53 34.30 9.20
N GLN A 6 14.46 33.41 8.92
CA GLN A 6 14.31 32.41 7.86
C GLN A 6 13.23 31.41 8.35
N PRO A 7 12.13 31.19 7.61
CA PRO A 7 11.18 30.15 7.99
C PRO A 7 11.91 28.80 7.94
N ARG A 8 11.87 28.08 9.07
CA ARG A 8 12.36 26.70 9.16
C ARG A 8 11.59 25.90 8.11
N PRO A 9 12.25 25.19 7.16
CA PRO A 9 11.51 24.36 6.23
C PRO A 9 10.69 23.39 7.06
N ALA A 10 9.37 23.39 6.87
CA ALA A 10 8.51 22.38 7.43
C ALA A 10 9.10 21.04 7.01
N SER A 11 9.63 20.29 7.96
CA SER A 11 10.03 18.92 7.73
C SER A 11 8.80 18.22 7.17
N ALA A 12 8.81 17.93 5.87
CA ALA A 12 7.70 17.29 5.19
C ALA A 12 7.40 16.00 5.97
N VAL A 13 6.30 16.00 6.71
CA VAL A 13 5.83 14.82 7.42
C VAL A 13 5.58 13.80 6.32
N ARG A 14 6.45 12.79 6.21
CA ARG A 14 6.18 11.66 5.33
C ARG A 14 5.12 10.84 6.06
N PRO A 15 3.88 10.77 5.54
CA PRO A 15 2.81 10.03 6.23
C PRO A 15 3.11 8.52 6.25
N PHE A 16 3.97 8.05 5.34
CA PHE A 16 4.35 6.64 5.24
C PHE A 16 5.67 6.35 5.97
N LYS A 17 5.65 5.33 6.83
CA LYS A 17 6.82 4.71 7.44
C LYS A 17 7.26 3.53 6.58
N MET A 18 8.49 3.59 6.05
CA MET A 18 9.12 2.44 5.41
C MET A 18 9.39 1.33 6.43
N LEU A 19 9.19 0.08 6.01
CA LEU A 19 9.50 -1.13 6.77
C LEU A 19 10.76 -1.77 6.19
N ARG A 20 11.80 -1.88 7.02
CA ARG A 20 13.05 -2.55 6.68
C ARG A 20 13.45 -3.48 7.84
N PRO A 21 13.47 -4.81 7.66
CA PRO A 21 13.06 -5.53 6.44
C PRO A 21 11.54 -5.40 6.17
N PRO A 22 11.06 -5.75 4.96
CA PRO A 22 9.63 -5.88 4.68
C PRO A 22 8.97 -6.88 5.64
N LEU A 23 7.72 -6.64 5.99
CA LEU A 23 6.94 -7.55 6.83
C LEU A 23 6.17 -8.55 5.96
N LYS A 24 6.22 -9.84 6.30
CA LYS A 24 5.41 -10.87 5.63
C LYS A 24 3.94 -10.72 6.05
N VAL A 25 3.05 -10.67 5.07
CA VAL A 25 1.62 -10.48 5.27
C VAL A 25 0.81 -11.44 4.40
N TRP A 26 -0.46 -11.63 4.78
CA TRP A 26 -1.47 -12.24 3.94
C TRP A 26 -2.30 -11.14 3.28
N ILE A 27 -2.44 -11.22 1.96
CA ILE A 27 -3.18 -10.25 1.15
C ILE A 27 -4.46 -10.93 0.68
N ASP A 28 -5.61 -10.39 1.09
CA ASP A 28 -6.90 -10.79 0.55
C ASP A 28 -7.17 -10.04 -0.76
N LEU A 29 -7.04 -10.75 -1.88
CA LEU A 29 -7.25 -10.17 -3.22
C LEU A 29 -8.73 -9.83 -3.48
N ASN A 30 -9.66 -10.44 -2.76
CA ASN A 30 -11.08 -10.16 -2.92
C ASN A 30 -11.44 -8.75 -2.42
N VAL A 31 -10.75 -8.27 -1.37
CA VAL A 31 -10.88 -6.90 -0.86
C VAL A 31 -10.29 -5.90 -1.86
N LEU A 32 -9.17 -6.24 -2.50
CA LEU A 32 -8.49 -5.34 -3.44
C LEU A 32 -9.20 -5.24 -4.80
N TYR A 33 -9.87 -6.32 -5.23
CA TYR A 33 -10.53 -6.40 -6.53
C TYR A 33 -12.02 -6.81 -6.42
N PRO A 34 -12.86 -5.98 -5.77
CA PRO A 34 -14.24 -6.37 -5.42
C PRO A 34 -15.23 -6.36 -6.60
N LEU A 35 -14.85 -5.80 -7.76
CA LEU A 35 -15.78 -5.54 -8.87
C LEU A 35 -15.46 -6.34 -10.15
N PRO A 36 -16.43 -6.50 -11.07
CA PRO A 36 -16.19 -7.04 -12.41
C PRO A 36 -15.12 -6.25 -13.19
N PRO A 37 -14.40 -6.89 -14.13
CA PRO A 37 -14.52 -8.28 -14.58
C PRO A 37 -13.83 -9.30 -13.63
N HIS A 38 -13.03 -8.80 -12.68
CA HIS A 38 -12.23 -9.61 -11.77
C HIS A 38 -13.11 -10.48 -10.87
N HIS A 39 -14.16 -9.89 -10.29
CA HIS A 39 -15.09 -10.64 -9.45
C HIS A 39 -16.10 -11.50 -10.24
N ALA A 40 -16.29 -11.24 -11.54
CA ALA A 40 -17.28 -11.89 -12.39
C ALA A 40 -16.75 -13.13 -13.14
N SER A 41 -15.43 -13.27 -13.25
CA SER A 41 -14.82 -14.35 -14.01
C SER A 41 -14.72 -15.63 -13.15
N LYS A 42 -15.20 -16.75 -13.69
CA LYS A 42 -14.95 -18.07 -13.12
C LYS A 42 -13.52 -18.47 -13.54
N PHE A 43 -12.68 -18.77 -12.56
CA PHE A 43 -11.34 -19.40 -12.66
C PHE A 43 -10.74 -19.51 -14.07
N ASN A 44 -9.68 -18.75 -14.35
CA ASN A 44 -8.85 -18.89 -15.55
C ASN A 44 -7.51 -19.55 -15.14
N PRO A 45 -7.15 -20.74 -15.65
CA PRO A 45 -5.90 -21.42 -15.31
C PRO A 45 -4.64 -20.64 -15.75
N GLU A 46 -4.75 -19.75 -16.73
CA GLU A 46 -3.70 -18.81 -17.16
C GLU A 46 -3.88 -17.40 -16.53
N GLY A 47 -4.90 -17.23 -15.69
CA GLY A 47 -5.33 -15.95 -15.15
C GLY A 47 -5.05 -15.79 -13.66
N PHE A 48 -5.13 -14.54 -13.21
CA PHE A 48 -4.96 -14.18 -11.81
C PHE A 48 -6.24 -14.51 -11.02
N ASP A 49 -6.17 -15.49 -10.11
CA ASP A 49 -7.29 -15.83 -9.22
C ASP A 49 -7.42 -14.78 -8.10
N VAL A 50 -8.37 -13.86 -8.28
CA VAL A 50 -8.66 -12.79 -7.32
C VAL A 50 -9.52 -13.24 -6.12
N ARG A 51 -10.01 -14.49 -6.11
CA ARG A 51 -10.80 -15.05 -4.99
C ARG A 51 -9.91 -15.84 -4.04
N ARG A 52 -8.73 -15.30 -3.72
CA ARG A 52 -7.71 -15.98 -2.94
C ARG A 52 -6.98 -15.05 -1.98
N VAL A 53 -6.54 -15.64 -0.86
CA VAL A 53 -5.56 -15.03 0.04
C VAL A 53 -4.15 -15.51 -0.35
N VAL A 54 -3.25 -14.57 -0.61
CA VAL A 54 -1.88 -14.84 -1.10
C VAL A 54 -0.83 -14.25 -0.16
N PRO A 55 0.38 -14.84 -0.07
CA PRO A 55 1.46 -14.23 0.69
C PRO A 55 1.99 -12.96 0.00
N GLY A 56 2.45 -11.99 0.78
CA GLY A 56 3.05 -10.75 0.27
C GLY A 56 4.04 -10.11 1.23
N ASP A 57 4.62 -9.00 0.79
CA ASP A 57 5.60 -8.18 1.51
C ASP A 57 5.08 -6.75 1.70
N LEU A 58 4.91 -6.34 2.95
CA LEU A 58 4.55 -4.96 3.31
C LEU A 58 5.83 -4.13 3.47
N VAL A 59 6.03 -3.18 2.56
CA VAL A 59 7.24 -2.34 2.45
C VAL A 59 7.07 -0.94 3.05
N GLU A 60 5.83 -0.47 3.17
CA GLU A 60 5.49 0.83 3.76
C GLU A 60 4.08 0.79 4.37
N TRP A 61 3.83 1.64 5.36
CA TRP A 61 2.52 1.76 5.99
C TRP A 61 2.32 3.17 6.55
N SER A 62 1.06 3.58 6.67
CA SER A 62 0.63 4.81 7.31
C SER A 62 -0.60 4.52 8.16
N ILE A 63 -0.67 5.10 9.36
CA ILE A 63 -1.93 5.30 10.06
C ILE A 63 -2.34 6.73 9.69
N THR A 64 -3.37 6.84 8.84
CA THR A 64 -3.97 8.14 8.53
C THR A 64 -4.83 8.59 9.71
#